data_AF-A0A2V5LAY4-F1
#
_entry.id   AF-A0A2V5LAY4-F1
#
_cell.length_a   1.000
_cell.length_b   1.000
_cell.length_c   1.000
_cell.angle_alpha   90.00
_cell.angle_beta   90.00
_cell.angle_gamma   90.00
#
_symmetry.space_group_name_H-M   'P 1'
#
loop_
_entity.id
_entity.type
_entity.pdbx_description
1 polymer ?
#
loop_
_entity_poly.entity_id
_entity_poly.type
_entity_poly.pdbx_seq_one_letter_code
_entity_poly.pdbx_strand_id
1 'polypeptide(L)'
;MTESETTLETSVFGRLSGTIAHPADTGSQKLQVYSNGVVKIRKTLFSLTKRMAGRVVIAAWDTHGVVFANTPRGGSGKPRHLRS
;
A
#
# COMPACT_ATOMS: atom_id res chain seq x y z
N MET A 1 -16.23 29.79 19.55
CA MET A 1 -16.45 28.41 20.02
C MET A 1 -17.10 27.68 18.85
N THR A 2 -16.42 26.83 18.08
CA THR A 2 -15.52 25.75 18.49
C THR A 2 -14.47 25.54 17.42
N GLU A 3 -13.20 25.51 17.82
CA GLU A 3 -12.05 25.24 16.94
C GLU A 3 -12.10 23.80 16.43
N SER A 4 -11.78 23.62 15.15
CA SER A 4 -11.76 22.33 14.48
C SER A 4 -10.54 21.52 14.93
N GLU A 5 -10.76 20.47 15.71
CA GLU A 5 -9.74 19.45 15.97
C GLU A 5 -9.52 18.62 14.70
N THR A 6 -8.63 19.12 13.84
CA THR A 6 -8.00 18.31 12.79
C THR A 6 -6.61 17.93 13.26
N THR A 7 -6.29 16.65 13.09
CA THR A 7 -4.97 16.11 12.74
C THR A 7 -4.49 15.03 13.72
N LEU A 8 -5.01 13.81 13.56
CA LEU A 8 -4.26 12.61 13.92
C LEU A 8 -3.27 12.28 12.79
N GLU A 9 -2.28 13.16 12.58
CA GLU A 9 -1.05 12.76 11.90
C GLU A 9 -0.19 11.99 12.88
N THR A 10 -0.53 10.71 13.05
CA THR A 10 0.49 9.73 13.44
C THR A 10 0.66 8.82 12.24
N SER A 11 1.41 9.33 11.25
CA SER A 11 2.12 8.47 10.30
C SER A 11 3.15 7.67 11.10
N VAL A 12 2.67 6.64 11.79
CA VAL A 12 3.50 5.56 12.29
C VAL A 12 4.13 4.98 11.03
N PHE A 13 5.46 4.84 11.01
CA PHE A 13 6.19 4.00 10.07
C PHE A 13 5.69 2.55 10.23
N GLY A 14 4.46 2.33 9.76
CA GLY A 14 3.52 1.41 10.35
C GLY A 14 3.63 0.05 9.72
N ARG A 15 3.51 -0.96 10.57
CA ARG A 15 3.27 -2.36 10.19
C ARG A 15 2.40 -2.40 8.93
N LEU A 16 2.96 -2.93 7.84
CA LEU A 16 2.25 -3.03 6.58
C LEU A 16 0.93 -3.76 6.82
N SER A 17 -0.18 -3.07 6.52
CA SER A 17 -1.53 -3.57 6.66
C SER A 17 -2.09 -3.91 5.28
N GLY A 18 -2.96 -4.91 5.21
CA GLY A 18 -3.77 -5.17 4.02
C GLY A 18 -5.05 -4.33 3.97
N THR A 19 -5.27 -3.48 4.98
CA THR A 19 -6.48 -2.67 5.13
C THR A 19 -6.15 -1.20 5.40
N ILE A 20 -6.82 -0.29 4.69
CA ILE A 20 -6.90 1.15 4.99
C ILE A 20 -8.35 1.46 5.40
N ALA A 21 -8.59 1.87 6.65
CA ALA A 21 -9.96 2.13 7.15
C ALA A 21 -10.51 3.51 6.73
N HIS A 22 -9.67 4.55 6.85
CA HIS A 22 -10.03 5.94 6.59
C HIS A 22 -9.05 6.55 5.57
N PRO A 23 -9.15 6.20 4.28
CA PRO A 23 -8.34 6.85 3.26
C PRO A 23 -8.77 8.31 3.10
N ALA A 24 -7.80 9.19 2.83
CA ALA A 24 -8.08 10.54 2.32
C ALA A 24 -8.64 10.49 0.89
N ASP A 25 -9.12 11.62 0.35
CA ASP A 25 -9.69 11.68 -1.01
C ASP A 25 -8.69 11.31 -2.10
N THR A 26 -7.41 11.61 -1.87
CA THR A 26 -6.30 11.16 -2.71
C THR A 26 -5.17 10.64 -1.83
N GLY A 27 -4.37 9.72 -2.34
CA GLY A 27 -3.23 9.24 -1.59
C GLY A 27 -2.50 8.06 -2.21
N SER A 28 -1.41 7.67 -1.57
CA SER A 28 -0.72 6.43 -1.88
C SER A 28 -0.15 5.79 -0.64
N GLN A 29 -0.20 4.46 -0.56
CA GLN A 29 0.30 3.70 0.58
C GLN A 29 0.76 2.31 0.16
N LYS A 30 1.82 1.81 0.81
CA LYS A 30 2.23 0.40 0.70
C LYS A 30 1.30 -0.48 1.52
N LEU A 31 0.77 -1.52 0.88
CA LEU A 31 -0.13 -2.49 1.51
C LEU A 31 0.44 -3.90 1.45
N GLN A 32 0.28 -4.64 2.53
CA GLN A 32 0.54 -6.07 2.56
C GLN A 32 -0.70 -6.80 2.04
N VAL A 33 -0.61 -7.39 0.86
CA VAL A 33 -1.70 -8.21 0.32
C VAL A 33 -1.85 -9.45 1.20
N TYR A 34 -3.09 -9.75 1.59
CA TYR A 34 -3.38 -10.95 2.37
C TYR A 34 -3.02 -12.21 1.58
N SER A 35 -2.87 -13.34 2.27
CA SER A 35 -2.52 -14.63 1.67
C SER A 35 -3.56 -15.13 0.65
N ASN A 36 -4.80 -14.67 0.76
CA ASN A 36 -5.88 -14.93 -0.20
C ASN A 36 -5.91 -13.96 -1.40
N GLY A 37 -4.94 -13.04 -1.51
CA GLY A 37 -4.84 -12.09 -2.63
C GLY A 37 -5.68 -10.83 -2.46
N VAL A 38 -6.24 -10.57 -1.28
CA VAL A 38 -7.15 -9.44 -1.04
C VAL A 38 -6.45 -8.27 -0.36
N VAL A 39 -6.93 -7.06 -0.67
CA VAL A 39 -6.73 -5.84 0.13
C VAL A 39 -8.05 -5.12 0.33
N LYS A 40 -8.17 -4.33 1.39
CA LYS A 40 -9.38 -3.58 1.73
C LYS A 40 -9.07 -2.09 1.84
N ILE A 41 -9.84 -1.26 1.15
CA ILE A 41 -9.76 0.19 1.28
C ILE A 41 -11.17 0.69 1.61
N ARG A 42 -11.31 1.33 2.76
CA ARG A 42 -12.58 1.74 3.36
C ARG A 42 -13.52 0.53 3.52
N LYS A 43 -14.66 0.54 2.81
CA LYS A 43 -15.64 -0.56 2.79
C LYS A 43 -15.51 -1.45 1.56
N THR A 44 -14.55 -1.16 0.67
CA THR A 44 -14.37 -1.85 -0.61
C THR A 44 -13.27 -2.89 -0.50
N LEU A 45 -13.57 -4.09 -0.99
CA LEU A 45 -12.66 -5.22 -1.04
C LEU A 45 -12.15 -5.40 -2.47
N PHE A 46 -10.84 -5.38 -2.65
CA PHE A 46 -10.20 -5.57 -3.95
C PHE A 46 -9.52 -6.94 -3.98
N SER A 47 -9.89 -7.75 -4.95
CA SER A 47 -9.23 -9.02 -5.23
C SER A 47 -8.12 -8.79 -6.25
N LEU A 48 -6.87 -8.96 -5.81
CA LEU A 48 -5.71 -8.89 -6.68
C LEU A 48 -5.37 -10.27 -7.24
N THR A 49 -4.45 -10.31 -8.20
CA THR A 49 -4.03 -11.58 -8.80
C THR A 49 -3.36 -12.49 -7.76
N LYS A 50 -3.49 -13.82 -7.94
CA LYS A 50 -2.80 -14.81 -7.08
C LYS A 50 -1.28 -14.57 -6.97
N ARG A 51 -0.66 -13.99 -7.99
CA ARG A 51 0.78 -13.65 -7.98
C ARG A 51 1.12 -12.55 -6.99
N MET A 52 0.16 -11.73 -6.57
CA MET A 52 0.34 -10.63 -5.63
C MET A 52 -0.01 -11.03 -4.19
N ALA A 53 -0.64 -12.19 -3.98
CA ALA A 53 -0.96 -12.71 -2.65
C ALA A 53 0.30 -12.82 -1.78
N GLY A 54 0.21 -12.33 -0.54
CA GLY A 54 1.33 -12.30 0.39
C GLY A 54 2.46 -11.32 0.02
N ARG A 55 2.31 -10.48 -1.00
CA ARG A 55 3.31 -9.48 -1.40
C ARG A 55 2.95 -8.09 -0.91
N VAL A 56 3.94 -7.19 -0.97
CA VAL A 56 3.75 -5.75 -0.76
C VAL A 56 3.45 -5.09 -2.10
N VAL A 57 2.38 -4.31 -2.14
CA VAL A 57 1.97 -3.51 -3.30
C VAL A 57 1.93 -2.05 -2.94
N ILE A 58 2.03 -1.18 -3.93
CA ILE A 58 1.70 0.24 -3.78
C ILE A 58 0.27 0.40 -4.26
N ALA A 59 -0.61 0.86 -3.38
CA ALA A 59 -1.95 1.31 -3.73
C ALA A 59 -1.92 2.84 -3.86
N ALA A 60 -2.40 3.36 -4.98
CA ALA A 60 -2.62 4.78 -5.20
C ALA A 60 -4.09 5.01 -5.53
N TRP A 61 -4.69 6.07 -5.01
CA TRP A 61 -6.11 6.34 -5.21
C TRP A 61 -6.41 7.82 -5.34
N ASP A 62 -7.51 8.10 -6.00
CA ASP A 62 -8.13 9.41 -6.16
C ASP A 62 -9.66 9.29 -6.21
N THR A 63 -10.33 10.38 -6.60
CA THR A 63 -11.78 10.45 -6.77
C THR A 63 -12.32 9.60 -7.93
N HIS A 64 -11.45 9.14 -8.84
CA HIS A 64 -11.81 8.37 -10.02
C HIS A 64 -11.57 6.87 -9.85
N GLY A 65 -10.65 6.47 -8.97
CA GLY A 65 -10.43 5.06 -8.69
C GLY A 65 -9.19 4.73 -7.88
N VAL A 66 -8.78 3.47 -8.00
CA VAL A 66 -7.62 2.90 -7.29
C VAL A 66 -6.76 2.12 -8.26
N VAL A 67 -5.45 2.33 -8.18
CA VAL A 67 -4.44 1.60 -8.95
C VAL A 67 -3.53 0.83 -8.00
N PHE A 68 -3.23 -0.42 -8.34
CA PHE A 68 -2.31 -1.27 -7.61
C PHE A 68 -1.08 -1.60 -8.45
N ALA A 69 0.11 -1.30 -7.93
CA ALA A 69 1.38 -1.62 -8.55
C ALA A 69 2.18 -2.61 -7.69
N ASN A 70 2.86 -3.56 -8.33
CA ASN A 70 3.82 -4.41 -7.63
C ASN A 70 5.02 -3.57 -7.20
N THR A 71 5.50 -3.79 -5.98
CA THR A 71 6.84 -3.35 -5.63
C THR A 71 7.85 -4.28 -6.33
N PRO A 72 8.90 -3.76 -6.99
CA PRO A 72 10.00 -4.58 -7.43
C PRO A 72 10.49 -5.39 -6.23
N ARG A 73 10.70 -6.70 -6.41
CA ARG A 73 11.46 -7.46 -5.41
C ARG A 73 12.76 -6.71 -5.21
N GLY A 74 13.06 -6.29 -3.98
CA GLY A 74 14.33 -5.66 -3.66
C GLY A 74 15.45 -6.57 -4.12
N GLY A 75 15.93 -6.33 -5.33
CA GLY A 75 17.25 -6.71 -5.74
C GLY A 75 18.14 -5.80 -4.94
N SER A 76 18.66 -6.28 -3.82
CA SER A 76 20.04 -5.96 -3.46
C SER A 76 20.89 -6.49 -4.60
N GLY A 77 20.89 -5.76 -5.73
CA GLY A 77 21.85 -5.91 -6.78
C GLY A 77 23.18 -5.51 -6.18
N LYS A 78 23.84 -6.46 -5.50
CA LYS A 78 25.28 -6.41 -5.37
C LYS A 78 25.79 -6.16 -6.80
N PRO A 79 26.57 -5.10 -7.04
CA PRO A 79 27.23 -4.97 -8.33
C PRO A 79 28.00 -6.28 -8.54
N ARG A 80 27.64 -7.03 -9.58
CA ARG A 80 28.46 -8.15 -10.05
C ARG A 80 29.75 -7.48 -10.48
N HIS A 81 30.78 -7.54 -9.62
CA HIS A 81 32.13 -7.24 -10.05
C HIS A 81 32.46 -8.21 -11.18
N LEU A 82 32.43 -7.69 -12.41
CA LEU A 82 33.09 -8.31 -13.55
C LEU A 82 34.57 -8.34 -13.19
N ARG A 83 35.07 -9.50 -12.76
CA ARG A 83 36.51 -9.76 -12.79
C ARG A 83 36.85 -10.05 -14.24
N SER A 84 37.53 -9.11 -14.87
CA SER A 84 38.44 -9.38 -15.98
C SER A 84 39.84 -9.56 -15.44
#